data_AF-A0A939ZH94-F1
#
_entry.id   AF-A0A939ZH94-F1
#
_cell.length_a   1.000
_cell.length_b   1.000
_cell.length_c   1.000
_cell.angle_alpha   90.00
_cell.angle_beta   90.00
_cell.angle_gamma   90.00
#
_symmetry.space_group_name_H-M   'P 1'
#
loop_
_entity.id
_entity.type
_entity.pdbx_description
1 polymer ?
#
loop_
_entity_poly.entity_id
_entity_poly.type
_entity_poly.pdbx_seq_one_letter_code
_entity_poly.pdbx_strand_id
1 'polypeptide(L)'
;MKRLKTLKLALISLLGLMMLAGCGSSKQEWAYIHEPGVTILSLSDNGKAEFKGEKYTYTLANDYLTLTDKDGNELGMRFVPDGEDRMFLYEPAVYEYTGEGQPNGLIGFWQEVDGNLSFEFTDKGTFREDYYSPGYYVVDEENGVIQLIYNDMYPDTFIYYHLDGNILTVEYPWPVVPTEK
;
A
#
# COMPACT_ATOMS: atom_id res chain seq x y z
N MET A 1 53.52 38.52 -25.00
CA MET A 1 52.54 37.41 -24.91
C MET A 1 52.84 36.50 -23.71
N LYS A 2 52.51 36.91 -22.46
CA LYS A 2 52.72 36.05 -21.26
C LYS A 2 51.60 36.14 -20.20
N ARG A 3 50.51 36.88 -20.43
CA ARG A 3 49.46 37.11 -19.41
C ARG A 3 48.12 36.39 -19.65
N LEU A 4 47.96 35.60 -20.72
CA LEU A 4 46.70 34.90 -21.02
C LEU A 4 46.60 33.46 -20.47
N LYS A 5 47.67 32.91 -19.86
CA LYS A 5 47.69 31.50 -19.44
C LYS A 5 47.26 31.27 -17.98
N THR A 6 47.26 32.28 -17.14
CA THR A 6 46.91 32.15 -15.71
C THR A 6 45.42 32.34 -15.40
N LEU A 7 44.62 32.91 -16.32
CA LEU A 7 43.18 33.12 -16.09
C LEU A 7 42.33 31.85 -16.29
N LYS A 8 42.81 30.88 -17.09
CA LYS A 8 42.06 29.65 -17.38
C LYS A 8 42.13 28.59 -16.28
N LEU A 9 43.10 28.71 -15.36
CA LEU A 9 43.28 27.72 -14.29
C LEU A 9 42.47 28.02 -13.03
N ALA A 10 42.02 29.27 -12.83
CA ALA A 10 41.19 29.64 -11.69
C ALA A 10 39.69 29.40 -11.93
N LEU A 11 39.24 29.39 -13.19
CA LEU A 11 37.83 29.23 -13.54
C LEU A 11 37.36 27.76 -13.49
N ILE A 12 38.28 26.81 -13.67
CA ILE A 12 37.97 25.36 -13.63
C ILE A 12 37.86 24.87 -12.17
N SER A 13 38.55 25.52 -11.22
CA SER A 13 38.49 25.19 -9.80
C SER A 13 37.23 25.66 -9.09
N LEU A 14 36.50 26.64 -9.67
CA LEU A 14 35.31 27.22 -9.05
C LEU A 14 34.01 26.50 -9.43
N LEU A 15 34.00 25.70 -10.52
CA LEU A 15 32.87 24.84 -10.88
C LEU A 15 32.75 23.56 -10.03
N GLY A 16 33.83 23.13 -9.36
CA GLY A 16 33.84 21.91 -8.55
C GLY A 16 33.12 22.03 -7.19
N LEU A 17 32.76 23.24 -6.76
CA LEU A 17 32.16 23.50 -5.45
C LEU A 17 30.63 23.65 -5.47
N MET A 18 29.99 23.64 -6.64
CA MET A 18 28.53 23.76 -6.75
C MET A 18 27.78 22.41 -6.79
N MET A 19 28.48 21.27 -6.87
CA MET A 19 27.81 19.95 -6.84
C MET A 19 27.47 19.46 -5.41
N LEU A 20 27.79 20.24 -4.37
CA LEU A 20 27.44 19.91 -2.97
C LEU A 20 26.24 20.71 -2.45
N ALA A 21 25.61 21.54 -3.29
CA ALA A 21 24.38 22.23 -2.94
C ALA A 21 23.15 21.36 -3.28
N GLY A 22 22.75 20.51 -2.33
CA GLY A 22 21.36 20.09 -2.19
C GLY A 22 20.91 18.90 -3.06
N CYS A 23 21.50 17.72 -2.86
CA CYS A 23 20.83 16.46 -3.20
C CYS A 23 19.83 16.09 -2.09
N GLY A 24 18.92 17.01 -1.75
CA GLY A 24 17.78 16.70 -0.89
C GLY A 24 16.73 16.06 -1.79
N SER A 25 16.68 14.73 -1.85
CA SER A 25 15.52 14.07 -2.47
C SER A 25 14.28 14.52 -1.70
N SER A 26 13.29 15.09 -2.39
CA SER A 26 12.02 15.35 -1.73
C SER A 26 11.42 14.00 -1.35
N LYS A 27 10.72 13.99 -0.21
CA LYS A 27 10.19 12.78 0.40
C LYS A 27 8.75 13.04 0.82
N GLN A 28 7.86 12.17 0.39
CA GLN A 28 6.47 12.13 0.84
C GLN A 28 6.36 11.08 1.95
N GLU A 29 5.68 11.44 3.04
CA GLU A 29 5.50 10.58 4.21
C GLU A 29 4.02 10.44 4.47
N TRP A 30 3.57 9.20 4.64
CA TRP A 30 2.19 8.83 4.85
C TRP A 30 2.08 8.01 6.14
N ALA A 31 1.03 8.28 6.89
CA ALA A 31 0.67 7.63 8.14
C ALA A 31 -0.76 7.11 8.05
N TYR A 32 -1.11 6.08 8.81
CA TYR A 32 -2.51 5.71 8.97
C TYR A 32 -3.29 6.88 9.57
N ILE A 33 -4.53 7.10 9.11
CA ILE A 33 -5.36 8.21 9.61
C ILE A 33 -5.62 8.14 11.12
N HIS A 34 -5.61 6.94 11.70
CA HIS A 34 -5.81 6.73 13.15
C HIS A 34 -4.51 6.85 13.97
N GLU A 35 -3.35 6.96 13.30
CA GLU A 35 -2.03 7.14 13.93
C GLU A 35 -1.17 8.12 13.08
N PRO A 36 -1.60 9.39 12.92
CA PRO A 36 -1.00 10.30 11.94
C PRO A 36 0.45 10.72 12.25
N GLY A 37 0.93 10.47 13.47
CA GLY A 37 2.31 10.76 13.90
C GLY A 37 3.33 9.66 13.59
N VAL A 38 2.90 8.53 13.02
CA VAL A 38 3.79 7.39 12.68
C VAL A 38 3.84 7.20 11.17
N THR A 39 4.98 7.50 10.57
CA THR A 39 5.21 7.23 9.14
C THR A 39 5.17 5.73 8.88
N ILE A 40 4.22 5.27 8.05
CA ILE A 40 4.13 3.88 7.59
C ILE A 40 4.61 3.71 6.17
N LEU A 41 4.60 4.77 5.36
CA LEU A 41 5.10 4.77 3.99
C LEU A 41 5.86 6.06 3.71
N SER A 42 7.06 5.92 3.16
CA SER A 42 7.92 7.04 2.79
C SER A 42 8.40 6.83 1.37
N LEU A 43 8.09 7.75 0.45
CA LEU A 43 8.48 7.69 -0.96
C LEU A 43 9.43 8.84 -1.29
N SER A 44 10.65 8.53 -1.72
CA SER A 44 11.67 9.53 -2.10
C SER A 44 11.80 9.64 -3.61
N ASP A 45 11.97 10.85 -4.14
CA ASP A 45 12.09 11.10 -5.59
C ASP A 45 13.23 10.34 -6.30
N ASN A 46 14.17 9.79 -5.55
CA ASN A 46 15.26 8.95 -6.07
C ASN A 46 14.89 7.47 -6.20
N GLY A 47 13.61 7.11 -6.07
CA GLY A 47 13.09 5.75 -6.19
C GLY A 47 13.29 4.88 -4.95
N LYS A 48 13.72 5.46 -3.82
CA LYS A 48 13.79 4.74 -2.53
C LYS A 48 12.47 4.85 -1.79
N ALA A 49 12.07 3.76 -1.16
CA ALA A 49 10.92 3.70 -0.28
C ALA A 49 11.27 3.10 1.09
N GLU A 50 10.48 3.46 2.09
CA GLU A 50 10.41 2.75 3.35
C GLU A 50 8.94 2.43 3.63
N PHE A 51 8.62 1.18 3.97
CA PHE A 51 7.27 0.73 4.27
C PHE A 51 7.30 -0.08 5.57
N LYS A 52 6.55 0.37 6.58
CA LYS A 52 6.54 -0.19 7.95
C LYS A 52 7.94 -0.43 8.54
N GLY A 53 8.87 0.51 8.28
CA GLY A 53 10.26 0.46 8.74
C GLY A 53 11.22 -0.34 7.86
N GLU A 54 10.73 -1.08 6.86
CA GLU A 54 11.54 -1.85 5.93
C GLU A 54 11.88 -1.05 4.67
N LYS A 55 13.07 -1.28 4.12
CA LYS A 55 13.61 -0.48 3.00
C LYS A 55 13.41 -1.16 1.65
N TYR A 56 12.98 -0.37 0.68
CA TYR A 56 12.68 -0.81 -0.68
C TYR A 56 13.21 0.17 -1.73
N THR A 57 13.26 -0.28 -2.98
CA THR A 57 13.05 0.62 -4.12
C THR A 57 11.59 0.57 -4.55
N TYR A 58 11.09 1.58 -5.24
CA TYR A 58 9.70 1.56 -5.69
C TYR A 58 9.48 2.09 -7.10
N THR A 59 8.38 1.65 -7.69
CA THR A 59 7.74 2.30 -8.84
C THR A 59 6.28 2.61 -8.50
N LEU A 60 5.76 3.70 -9.06
CA LEU A 60 4.35 4.08 -8.94
C LEU A 60 3.81 4.36 -10.35
N ALA A 61 2.88 3.55 -10.81
CA ALA A 61 2.26 3.70 -12.14
C ALA A 61 0.78 3.34 -12.06
N ASN A 62 -0.08 4.20 -12.61
CA ASN A 62 -1.54 4.00 -12.68
C ASN A 62 -2.14 3.59 -11.32
N ASP A 63 -1.86 4.35 -10.27
CA ASP A 63 -2.33 4.11 -8.90
C ASP A 63 -1.90 2.76 -8.29
N TYR A 64 -0.83 2.16 -8.84
CA TYR A 64 -0.25 0.93 -8.33
C TYR A 64 1.20 1.17 -7.89
N LEU A 65 1.44 0.96 -6.60
CA LEU A 65 2.75 1.02 -5.94
C LEU A 65 3.37 -0.37 -5.94
N THR A 66 4.55 -0.51 -6.55
CA THR A 66 5.36 -1.74 -6.46
C THR A 66 6.59 -1.45 -5.63
N LEU A 67 6.75 -2.17 -4.52
CA LEU A 67 7.93 -2.14 -3.66
C LEU A 67 8.81 -3.35 -3.98
N THR A 68 10.11 -3.13 -4.22
CA THR A 68 11.09 -4.19 -4.48
C THR A 68 12.11 -4.20 -3.36
N ASP A 69 12.26 -5.34 -2.69
CA ASP A 69 13.23 -5.50 -1.61
C ASP A 69 14.67 -5.67 -2.13
N LYS A 70 15.63 -5.82 -1.22
CA LYS A 70 17.05 -6.01 -1.56
C LYS A 70 17.35 -7.32 -2.31
N ASP A 71 16.48 -8.32 -2.20
CA ASP A 71 16.63 -9.64 -2.79
C ASP A 71 15.87 -9.75 -4.14
N GLY A 72 15.13 -8.70 -4.52
CA GLY A 72 14.39 -8.60 -5.76
C GLY A 72 12.95 -9.10 -5.67
N ASN A 73 12.44 -9.38 -4.46
CA ASN A 73 11.03 -9.74 -4.26
C ASN A 73 10.17 -8.49 -4.36
N GLU A 74 8.98 -8.64 -4.94
CA GLU A 74 8.06 -7.54 -5.18
C GLU A 74 6.80 -7.65 -4.30
N LEU A 75 6.38 -6.51 -3.74
CA LEU A 75 5.11 -6.30 -3.07
C LEU A 75 4.34 -5.22 -3.83
N GLY A 76 3.23 -5.60 -4.46
CA GLY A 76 2.34 -4.70 -5.17
C GLY A 76 1.14 -4.29 -4.30
N MET A 77 0.81 -3.00 -4.30
CA MET A 77 -0.31 -2.42 -3.57
C MET A 77 -1.00 -1.36 -4.41
N ARG A 78 -2.34 -1.29 -4.38
CA ARG A 78 -3.03 -0.12 -4.93
C ARG A 78 -2.83 1.06 -3.99
N PHE A 79 -2.54 2.22 -4.56
CA PHE A 79 -2.33 3.46 -3.85
C PHE A 79 -3.10 4.57 -4.55
N VAL A 80 -4.35 4.75 -4.13
CA VAL A 80 -5.39 5.48 -4.88
C VAL A 80 -5.78 6.76 -4.15
N PRO A 81 -5.95 7.90 -4.83
CA PRO A 81 -6.46 9.12 -4.21
C PRO A 81 -7.84 8.96 -3.59
N ASP A 82 -8.04 9.57 -2.41
CA ASP A 82 -9.30 9.61 -1.68
C ASP A 82 -9.56 11.02 -1.11
N GLY A 83 -9.62 11.99 -2.03
CA GLY A 83 -9.69 13.42 -1.72
C GLY A 83 -8.39 14.15 -2.05
N GLU A 84 -8.23 15.36 -1.52
CA GLU A 84 -7.04 16.20 -1.80
C GLU A 84 -5.81 15.78 -0.96
N ASP A 85 -6.01 15.43 0.31
CA ASP A 85 -4.94 15.17 1.29
C ASP A 85 -5.00 13.75 1.89
N ARG A 86 -5.58 12.80 1.16
CA ARG A 86 -5.76 11.42 1.64
C ARG A 86 -5.65 10.43 0.48
N MET A 87 -5.10 9.27 0.79
CA MET A 87 -4.99 8.14 -0.12
C MET A 87 -5.59 6.90 0.55
N PHE A 88 -6.06 5.94 -0.25
CA PHE A 88 -6.19 4.55 0.18
C PHE A 88 -4.94 3.78 -0.19
N LEU A 89 -4.32 3.14 0.79
CA LEU A 89 -3.32 2.10 0.59
C LEU A 89 -3.99 0.74 0.75
N TYR A 90 -4.09 -0.03 -0.33
CA TYR A 90 -4.67 -1.36 -0.31
C TYR A 90 -3.60 -2.37 0.08
N GLU A 91 -3.65 -2.81 1.33
CA GLU A 91 -2.65 -3.73 1.87
C GLU A 91 -3.11 -5.17 1.70
N PRO A 92 -2.30 -6.05 1.07
CA PRO A 92 -2.64 -7.45 0.92
C PRO A 92 -2.48 -8.18 2.25
N ALA A 93 -3.50 -8.95 2.61
CA ALA A 93 -3.47 -9.95 3.68
C ALA A 93 -3.90 -11.30 3.10
N VAL A 94 -3.31 -12.38 3.62
CA VAL A 94 -3.58 -13.75 3.19
C VAL A 94 -4.41 -14.45 4.25
N TYR A 95 -5.47 -15.11 3.80
CA TYR A 95 -6.40 -15.84 4.64
C TYR A 95 -6.47 -17.31 4.20
N GLU A 96 -6.55 -18.19 5.17
CA GLU A 96 -6.78 -19.62 4.97
C GLU A 96 -8.22 -19.99 5.26
N TYR A 97 -8.78 -20.88 4.43
CA TYR A 97 -10.09 -21.46 4.66
C TYR A 97 -10.10 -22.34 5.92
N THR A 98 -11.04 -22.09 6.83
CA THR A 98 -11.19 -22.80 8.10
C THR A 98 -12.57 -23.44 8.28
N GLY A 99 -13.42 -23.41 7.25
CA GLY A 99 -14.72 -24.07 7.25
C GLY A 99 -14.65 -25.60 7.11
N GLU A 100 -15.79 -26.26 7.24
CA GLU A 100 -15.88 -27.71 7.01
C GLU A 100 -15.82 -28.04 5.50
N GLY A 101 -14.91 -28.92 5.11
CA GLY A 101 -14.81 -29.42 3.74
C GLY A 101 -13.89 -28.60 2.85
N GLN A 102 -14.31 -28.37 1.61
CA GLN A 102 -13.58 -27.55 0.63
C GLN A 102 -14.40 -26.29 0.33
N PRO A 103 -13.75 -25.13 0.17
CA PRO A 103 -14.46 -23.90 -0.16
C PRO A 103 -15.18 -24.03 -1.51
N ASN A 104 -16.39 -23.46 -1.59
CA ASN A 104 -17.10 -23.23 -2.85
C ASN A 104 -17.10 -21.73 -3.12
N GLY A 105 -16.08 -21.26 -3.84
CA GLY A 105 -15.83 -19.84 -3.99
C GLY A 105 -15.53 -19.18 -2.64
N LEU A 106 -16.05 -17.97 -2.44
CA LEU A 106 -15.84 -17.20 -1.20
C LEU A 106 -16.61 -17.74 0.02
N ILE A 107 -17.60 -18.60 -0.17
CA ILE A 107 -18.52 -19.01 0.92
C ILE A 107 -17.77 -19.85 1.96
N GLY A 108 -17.86 -19.42 3.22
CA GLY A 108 -17.31 -20.07 4.40
C GLY A 108 -16.43 -19.15 5.24
N PHE A 109 -15.60 -19.74 6.10
CA PHE A 109 -14.76 -19.04 7.07
C PHE A 109 -13.32 -18.92 6.58
N TRP A 110 -12.76 -17.72 6.71
CA TRP A 110 -11.42 -17.34 6.28
C TRP A 110 -10.69 -16.67 7.44
N GLN A 111 -9.56 -17.23 7.85
CA GLN A 111 -8.75 -16.73 8.96
C GLN A 111 -7.42 -16.22 8.41
N GLU A 112 -7.03 -14.99 8.79
CA GLU A 112 -5.75 -14.42 8.39
C GLU A 112 -4.57 -15.29 8.88
N VAL A 113 -3.57 -15.51 8.03
CA VAL A 113 -2.42 -16.39 8.32
C VAL A 113 -1.47 -15.76 9.34
N ASP A 114 -1.12 -14.48 9.15
CA ASP A 114 -0.12 -13.76 9.95
C ASP A 114 -0.75 -12.69 10.86
N GLY A 115 -2.05 -12.82 11.15
CA GLY A 115 -2.78 -11.89 11.99
C GLY A 115 -4.01 -12.52 12.64
N ASN A 116 -4.95 -11.68 13.03
CA ASN A 116 -6.15 -12.12 13.78
C ASN A 116 -7.45 -11.73 13.08
N LEU A 117 -7.37 -11.19 11.86
CA LEU A 117 -8.54 -10.79 11.11
C LEU A 117 -9.24 -12.03 10.52
N SER A 118 -10.54 -11.92 10.28
CA SER A 118 -11.30 -13.00 9.67
C SER A 118 -12.50 -12.52 8.87
N PHE A 119 -12.90 -13.32 7.89
CA PHE A 119 -14.15 -13.15 7.17
C PHE A 119 -14.98 -14.43 7.22
N GLU A 120 -16.29 -14.28 7.35
CA GLU A 120 -17.27 -15.32 7.08
C GLU A 120 -18.21 -14.83 5.98
N PHE A 121 -18.27 -15.52 4.85
CA PHE A 121 -19.24 -15.24 3.77
C PHE A 121 -20.27 -16.36 3.68
N THR A 122 -21.54 -16.01 3.48
CA THR A 122 -22.65 -16.98 3.39
C THR A 122 -23.28 -17.02 2.00
N ASP A 123 -23.93 -18.13 1.67
CA ASP A 123 -24.71 -18.31 0.44
C ASP A 123 -25.93 -17.37 0.32
N LYS A 124 -26.26 -16.63 1.38
CA LYS A 124 -27.35 -15.64 1.43
C LYS A 124 -26.88 -14.23 1.10
N GLY A 125 -25.60 -14.05 0.73
CA GLY A 125 -25.04 -12.73 0.44
C GLY A 125 -24.80 -11.89 1.70
N THR A 126 -24.64 -12.53 2.87
CA THR A 126 -24.23 -11.85 4.10
C THR A 126 -22.79 -12.17 4.43
N PHE A 127 -22.10 -11.22 5.06
CA PHE A 127 -20.77 -11.44 5.59
C PHE A 127 -20.67 -11.07 7.07
N ARG A 128 -19.59 -11.50 7.70
CA ARG A 128 -19.16 -11.05 9.02
C ARG A 128 -17.65 -10.91 9.03
N GLU A 129 -17.17 -9.75 9.41
CA GLU A 129 -15.74 -9.46 9.62
C GLU A 129 -15.39 -9.54 11.10
N ASP A 130 -14.24 -10.15 11.41
CA ASP A 130 -13.67 -10.31 12.75
C ASP A 130 -14.64 -10.88 13.79
N TYR A 131 -15.58 -11.73 13.36
CA TYR A 131 -16.67 -12.27 14.19
C TYR A 131 -17.67 -11.24 14.74
N TYR A 132 -17.50 -9.94 14.48
CA TYR A 132 -18.26 -8.86 15.12
C TYR A 132 -19.03 -7.95 14.17
N SER A 133 -18.52 -7.71 12.96
CA SER A 133 -19.04 -6.68 12.05
C SER A 133 -19.87 -7.32 10.94
N PRO A 134 -21.21 -7.43 11.07
CA PRO A 134 -22.05 -8.07 10.06
C PRO A 134 -22.44 -7.09 8.95
N GLY A 135 -22.73 -7.66 7.78
CA GLY A 135 -23.26 -6.90 6.66
C GLY A 135 -23.72 -7.77 5.51
N TYR A 136 -23.90 -7.12 4.36
CA TYR A 136 -24.15 -7.76 3.07
C TYR A 136 -22.97 -7.56 2.15
N TYR A 137 -22.78 -8.46 1.20
CA TYR A 137 -21.71 -8.32 0.22
C TYR A 137 -22.21 -8.53 -1.20
N VAL A 138 -21.54 -7.84 -2.13
CA VAL A 138 -21.73 -8.01 -3.57
C VAL A 138 -20.36 -8.33 -4.18
N VAL A 139 -20.32 -9.33 -5.07
CA VAL A 139 -19.08 -9.77 -5.72
C VAL A 139 -19.12 -9.40 -7.19
N ASP A 140 -18.05 -8.75 -7.63
CA ASP A 140 -17.69 -8.62 -9.03
C ASP A 140 -16.54 -9.60 -9.31
N GLU A 141 -16.88 -10.79 -9.80
CA GLU A 141 -15.90 -11.85 -10.11
C GLU A 141 -14.99 -11.48 -11.29
N GLU A 142 -15.46 -10.65 -12.22
CA GLU A 142 -14.68 -10.25 -13.39
C GLU A 142 -13.50 -9.36 -13.00
N ASN A 143 -13.73 -8.45 -12.06
CA ASN A 143 -12.72 -7.50 -11.58
C ASN A 143 -12.06 -7.92 -10.25
N GLY A 144 -12.50 -9.03 -9.64
CA GLY A 144 -11.99 -9.49 -8.36
C GLY A 144 -12.26 -8.49 -7.24
N VAL A 145 -13.48 -7.95 -7.17
CA VAL A 145 -13.88 -6.95 -6.17
C VAL A 145 -15.02 -7.48 -5.32
N ILE A 146 -14.97 -7.20 -4.02
CA ILE A 146 -16.09 -7.40 -3.09
C ILE A 146 -16.47 -6.04 -2.53
N GLN A 147 -17.74 -5.66 -2.65
CA GLN A 147 -18.30 -4.55 -1.90
C GLN A 147 -18.88 -5.09 -0.59
N LEU A 148 -18.36 -4.59 0.53
CA LEU A 148 -18.83 -4.85 1.89
C LEU A 148 -19.75 -3.71 2.31
N ILE A 149 -21.01 -4.04 2.63
CA ILE A 149 -22.04 -3.11 3.06
C ILE A 149 -22.36 -3.43 4.52
N TYR A 150 -21.84 -2.64 5.44
CA TYR A 150 -21.95 -2.89 6.88
C TYR A 150 -23.35 -2.54 7.38
N ASN A 151 -23.87 -3.33 8.33
CA ASN A 151 -25.13 -3.01 9.01
C ASN A 151 -24.96 -1.88 10.05
N ASP A 152 -23.73 -1.62 10.46
CA ASP A 152 -23.37 -0.63 11.47
C ASP A 152 -22.94 0.71 10.83
N MET A 153 -22.37 1.59 11.65
CA MET A 153 -21.96 2.95 11.28
C MET A 153 -20.62 3.02 10.52
N TYR A 154 -20.12 1.88 10.03
CA TYR A 154 -18.94 1.83 9.16
C TYR A 154 -19.34 2.20 7.72
N PRO A 155 -18.46 2.88 6.98
CA PRO A 155 -18.69 3.12 5.57
C PRO A 155 -18.63 1.82 4.77
N ASP A 156 -19.40 1.76 3.69
CA ASP A 156 -19.25 0.72 2.69
C ASP A 156 -17.80 0.67 2.18
N THR A 157 -17.27 -0.53 2.04
CA THR A 157 -15.85 -0.74 1.73
C THR A 157 -15.71 -1.64 0.51
N PHE A 158 -14.85 -1.23 -0.43
CA PHE A 158 -14.48 -2.07 -1.57
C PHE A 158 -13.14 -2.73 -1.25
N ILE A 159 -13.11 -4.05 -1.29
CA ILE A 159 -11.88 -4.84 -1.18
C ILE A 159 -11.60 -5.54 -2.50
N TYR A 160 -10.33 -5.70 -2.84
CA TYR A 160 -9.93 -6.55 -3.96
C TYR A 160 -9.57 -7.93 -3.42
N TYR A 161 -9.85 -8.97 -4.19
CA TYR A 161 -9.57 -10.33 -3.78
C TYR A 161 -9.02 -11.20 -4.90
N HIS A 162 -8.25 -12.20 -4.49
CA HIS A 162 -7.86 -13.33 -5.32
C HIS A 162 -8.06 -14.62 -4.54
N LEU A 163 -8.69 -15.60 -5.17
CA LEU A 163 -8.97 -16.90 -4.57
C LEU A 163 -8.23 -18.00 -5.31
N ASP A 164 -7.36 -18.72 -4.61
CA ASP A 164 -6.64 -19.89 -5.10
C ASP A 164 -6.86 -21.07 -4.14
N GLY A 165 -7.83 -21.92 -4.48
CA GLY A 165 -8.19 -23.08 -3.65
C GLY A 165 -8.64 -22.68 -2.25
N ASN A 166 -7.83 -23.02 -1.24
CA ASN A 166 -8.08 -22.73 0.17
C ASN A 166 -7.40 -21.44 0.67
N ILE A 167 -6.85 -20.64 -0.25
CA ILE A 167 -6.17 -19.39 0.05
C ILE A 167 -6.96 -18.23 -0.56
N LEU A 168 -7.28 -17.25 0.26
CA LEU A 168 -7.90 -15.99 -0.13
C LEU A 168 -6.92 -14.86 0.17
N THR A 169 -6.47 -14.15 -0.85
CA THR A 169 -5.75 -12.88 -0.68
C THR A 169 -6.76 -11.75 -0.75
N VAL A 170 -6.78 -10.88 0.25
CA VAL A 170 -7.62 -9.67 0.28
C VAL A 170 -6.71 -8.45 0.32
N GLU A 171 -6.92 -7.49 -0.57
CA GLU A 171 -6.33 -6.16 -0.45
C GLU A 171 -7.33 -5.23 0.22
N TYR A 172 -7.08 -4.89 1.48
CA TYR A 172 -7.98 -4.08 2.30
C TYR A 172 -7.58 -2.60 2.24
N PRO A 173 -8.53 -1.66 2.02
CA PRO A 173 -8.22 -0.24 1.92
C PRO A 173 -7.94 0.38 3.29
N TRP A 174 -6.73 0.88 3.47
CA TRP A 174 -6.35 1.69 4.63
C TRP A 174 -6.26 3.16 4.26
N PRO A 175 -7.09 4.03 4.85
CA PRO A 175 -6.94 5.46 4.66
C PRO A 175 -5.63 5.94 5.29
N VAL A 176 -4.82 6.60 4.48
CA VAL A 176 -3.55 7.21 4.89
C VAL A 176 -3.53 8.69 4.57
N VAL A 177 -2.86 9.46 5.44
CA VAL A 177 -2.74 10.91 5.37
C VAL A 177 -1.26 11.32 5.43
N PRO A 178 -0.88 12.52 4.97
CA PRO A 178 0.46 13.04 5.18
C PRO A 178 0.83 12.99 6.67
N THR A 179 2.04 12.51 6.99
CA THR A 179 2.48 12.39 8.39
C THR A 179 2.55 13.77 9.07
N GLU A 180 1.94 13.87 10.25
CA GLU A 180 2.04 15.05 11.11
C GLU A 180 3.46 15.15 11.71
N LYS A 181 4.05 16.34 11.64
CA LYS A 181 5.40 16.62 12.17
C LYS A 181 5.37 17.37 13.48
#